data_AF-F9RMS7-F1
#
_entry.id   AF-F9RMS7-F1
#
_cell.length_a   1.000
_cell.length_b   1.000
_cell.length_c   1.000
_cell.angle_alpha   90.00
_cell.angle_beta   90.00
_cell.angle_gamma   90.00
#
_symmetry.space_group_name_H-M   'P 1'
#
loop_
_entity.id
_entity.type
_entity.pdbx_description
1 polymer ?
#
loop_
_entity_poly.entity_id
_entity_poly.type
_entity_poly.pdbx_seq_one_letter_code
_entity_poly.pdbx_strand_id
1 'polypeptide(L)'
;MKSKLTARMLSLIILGVSLGASFPLSACSYDGQFINPFSESVPGSLDVAFATSSALNSQQLKRVETLNGQQGLRRASWWLQLMVKQHSDSLEAVQYIYLTDSHLWSRIEQGEKIEVHTSPADDAESVLLLSEAALFALVSDQLDMKTALNLGIAKSSRFTLNEN
;
A
#
# COMPACT_ATOMS: atom_id res chain seq x y z
N MET A 1 -28.30 2.84 74.35
CA MET A 1 -27.79 4.18 74.74
C MET A 1 -26.28 4.19 74.52
N LYS A 2 -25.79 5.14 73.69
CA LYS A 2 -24.38 5.52 73.41
C LYS A 2 -23.57 4.67 72.39
N SER A 3 -23.63 5.18 71.16
CA SER A 3 -22.65 5.20 70.07
C SER A 3 -21.16 5.14 70.47
N LYS A 4 -20.34 4.47 69.66
CA LYS A 4 -19.05 5.02 69.16
C LYS A 4 -18.78 4.54 67.73
N LEU A 5 -19.14 5.40 66.77
CA LEU A 5 -18.52 5.48 65.46
C LEU A 5 -17.13 6.12 65.66
N THR A 6 -16.08 5.62 64.99
CA THR A 6 -15.21 6.35 64.05
C THR A 6 -13.80 5.74 63.92
N ALA A 7 -13.44 5.50 62.66
CA ALA A 7 -12.16 5.84 62.03
C ALA A 7 -10.90 5.08 62.48
N ARG A 8 -10.38 4.24 61.59
CA ARG A 8 -9.15 4.54 60.83
C ARG A 8 -8.77 3.42 59.85
N MET A 9 -8.42 3.82 58.63
CA MET A 9 -7.37 3.26 57.74
C MET A 9 -7.47 1.77 57.38
N LEU A 10 -7.43 1.34 56.12
CA LEU A 10 -6.55 1.80 55.05
C LEU A 10 -7.07 1.18 53.73
N SER A 11 -7.78 1.96 52.91
CA SER A 11 -8.04 1.57 51.51
C SER A 11 -6.76 1.84 50.72
N LEU A 12 -6.03 0.78 50.34
CA LEU A 12 -4.98 0.85 49.33
C LEU A 12 -5.58 0.38 47.99
N ILE A 13 -6.21 1.31 47.27
CA ILE A 13 -6.47 1.13 45.83
C ILE A 13 -5.24 1.69 45.14
N ILE A 14 -4.32 0.81 44.74
CA ILE A 14 -3.19 1.16 43.89
C ILE A 14 -3.76 1.38 42.49
N LEU A 15 -4.00 2.64 42.15
CA LEU A 15 -4.44 3.09 40.85
C LEU A 15 -3.25 3.00 39.89
N GLY A 16 -3.14 1.88 39.18
CA GLY A 16 -2.19 1.70 38.09
C GLY A 16 -2.57 2.58 36.90
N VAL A 17 -2.03 3.79 36.85
CA VAL A 17 -2.09 4.65 35.66
C VAL A 17 -0.84 4.36 34.84
N SER A 18 -0.89 3.32 34.02
CA SER A 18 0.01 3.20 32.88
C SER A 18 -0.42 4.21 31.83
N LEU A 19 0.29 5.35 31.75
CA LEU A 19 0.28 6.18 30.55
C LEU A 19 0.91 5.36 29.42
N GLY A 20 0.10 4.55 28.75
CA GLY A 20 0.41 4.03 27.43
C GLY A 20 0.33 5.20 26.46
N ALA A 21 1.45 5.88 26.24
CA ALA A 21 1.60 6.75 25.08
C ALA A 21 1.43 5.87 23.84
N SER A 22 0.25 5.90 23.23
CA SER A 22 0.02 5.35 21.91
C SER A 22 0.77 6.24 20.93
N PHE A 23 2.04 5.93 20.68
CA PHE A 23 2.73 6.45 19.51
C PHE A 23 1.89 6.09 18.27
N PRO A 24 1.73 7.00 17.29
CA PRO A 24 1.12 6.60 16.04
C PRO A 24 1.96 5.43 15.50
N LEU A 25 1.31 4.29 15.29
CA LEU A 25 1.91 3.19 14.55
C LEU A 25 2.17 3.74 13.15
N SER A 26 3.39 4.22 12.92
CA SER A 26 3.87 4.56 11.60
C SER A 26 3.54 3.39 10.68
N ALA A 27 2.94 3.69 9.53
CA ALA A 27 2.62 2.71 8.52
C ALA A 27 3.94 2.09 8.04
N CYS A 28 4.32 1.00 8.68
CA CYS A 28 5.35 0.13 8.16
C CYS A 28 4.87 -0.39 6.81
N SER A 29 5.74 -0.34 5.81
CA SER A 29 5.58 -1.20 4.64
C SER A 29 5.44 -2.66 5.09
N TYR A 30 5.19 -3.59 4.17
CA TYR A 30 5.02 -4.99 4.52
C TYR A 30 6.14 -5.58 5.40
N ASP A 31 7.32 -4.97 5.38
CA ASP A 31 8.53 -5.40 6.09
C ASP A 31 8.78 -4.71 7.45
N GLY A 32 7.88 -3.87 7.96
CA GLY A 32 8.13 -3.25 9.27
C GLY A 32 9.10 -2.05 9.24
N GLN A 33 9.57 -1.65 8.06
CA GLN A 33 10.58 -0.60 7.90
C GLN A 33 9.94 0.77 7.73
N PHE A 34 10.46 1.76 8.46
CA PHE A 34 10.15 3.17 8.23
C PHE A 34 10.99 3.64 7.04
N ILE A 35 10.44 3.53 5.84
CA ILE A 35 11.06 4.10 4.64
C ILE A 35 10.80 5.60 4.68
N ASN A 36 11.86 6.42 4.58
CA ASN A 36 11.67 7.87 4.44
C ASN A 36 10.88 8.10 3.14
N PRO A 37 9.66 8.65 3.22
CA PRO A 37 8.74 8.74 2.08
C PRO A 37 9.26 9.64 0.95
N PHE A 38 10.36 10.38 1.19
CA PHE A 38 11.01 11.26 0.24
C PHE A 38 12.37 10.76 -0.26
N SER A 39 12.98 9.72 0.34
CA SER A 39 14.32 9.26 -0.08
C SER A 39 14.30 8.17 -1.15
N GLU A 40 13.18 7.47 -1.34
CA GLU A 40 12.99 6.40 -2.34
C GLU A 40 11.65 6.53 -3.07
N SER A 41 11.18 7.75 -3.30
CA SER A 41 9.95 7.93 -4.08
C SER A 41 10.22 7.64 -5.55
N VAL A 42 9.72 6.51 -6.02
CA VAL A 42 9.65 6.17 -7.45
C VAL A 42 9.03 7.35 -8.21
N PRO A 43 9.71 7.96 -9.21
CA PRO A 43 9.17 9.10 -9.95
C PRO A 43 7.77 8.79 -10.51
N GLY A 44 6.81 9.67 -10.21
CA GLY A 44 5.41 9.51 -10.60
C GLY A 44 4.53 8.73 -9.62
N SER A 45 5.09 8.10 -8.58
CA SER A 45 4.29 7.42 -7.54
C SER A 45 3.37 8.39 -6.78
N LEU A 46 3.84 9.61 -6.53
CA LEU A 46 3.05 10.65 -5.87
C LEU A 46 1.85 11.10 -6.74
N ASP A 47 2.04 11.24 -8.05
CA ASP A 47 0.96 11.59 -8.97
C ASP A 47 -0.15 10.54 -8.92
N VAL A 48 0.24 9.25 -8.94
CA VAL A 48 -0.67 8.10 -8.85
C VAL A 48 -1.41 8.08 -7.51
N ALA A 49 -0.72 8.39 -6.41
CA ALA A 49 -1.34 8.48 -5.09
C ALA A 49 -2.41 9.60 -5.02
N PHE A 50 -2.12 10.78 -5.57
CA PHE A 50 -3.08 11.87 -5.65
C PHE A 50 -4.27 11.53 -6.55
N ALA A 51 -4.02 10.96 -7.73
CA ALA A 51 -5.07 10.52 -8.65
C ALA A 51 -5.96 9.46 -8.00
N THR A 52 -5.38 8.48 -7.31
CA THR A 52 -6.12 7.45 -6.57
C THR A 52 -7.01 8.08 -5.50
N SER A 53 -6.46 9.01 -4.70
CA SER A 53 -7.22 9.72 -3.68
C SER A 53 -8.42 10.48 -4.28
N SER A 54 -8.19 11.20 -5.39
CA SER A 54 -9.24 11.90 -6.13
C SER A 54 -10.33 10.93 -6.65
N ALA A 55 -9.93 9.81 -7.24
CA ALA A 55 -10.84 8.80 -7.77
C ALA A 55 -11.66 8.11 -6.66
N LEU A 56 -11.08 7.88 -5.48
CA LEU A 56 -11.80 7.38 -4.31
C LEU A 56 -12.81 8.40 -3.78
N ASN A 57 -12.42 9.67 -3.69
CA ASN A 57 -13.29 10.74 -3.18
C ASN A 57 -14.45 11.08 -4.14
N SER A 58 -14.22 10.91 -5.44
CA SER A 58 -15.24 11.07 -6.49
C SER A 58 -16.02 9.78 -6.78
N GLN A 59 -15.81 8.72 -6.00
CA GLN A 59 -16.49 7.42 -6.13
C GLN A 59 -16.27 6.72 -7.49
N GLN A 60 -15.22 7.09 -8.23
CA GLN A 60 -14.77 6.39 -9.43
C GLN A 60 -14.04 5.08 -9.08
N LEU A 61 -13.48 4.99 -7.87
CA LEU A 61 -12.91 3.77 -7.31
C LEU A 61 -13.65 3.37 -6.03
N LYS A 62 -13.75 2.06 -5.82
CA LYS A 62 -14.15 1.51 -4.52
C LYS A 62 -12.97 1.55 -3.55
N ARG A 63 -13.25 1.97 -2.32
CA ARG A 63 -12.26 1.87 -1.25
C ARG A 63 -12.01 0.40 -0.92
N VAL A 64 -10.73 0.05 -0.86
CA VAL A 64 -10.24 -1.23 -0.38
C VAL A 64 -9.78 -1.07 1.06
N GLU A 65 -10.07 -2.05 1.91
CA GLU A 65 -9.58 -2.07 3.29
C GLU A 65 -8.06 -2.18 3.30
N THR A 66 -7.36 -1.34 4.06
CA THR A 66 -5.90 -1.47 4.23
C THR A 66 -5.60 -2.67 5.11
N LEU A 67 -4.84 -3.64 4.58
CA LEU A 67 -4.34 -4.78 5.34
C LEU A 67 -2.83 -4.64 5.50
N ASN A 68 -2.33 -4.84 6.71
CA ASN A 68 -0.92 -4.69 7.02
C ASN A 68 -0.20 -6.05 7.11
N GLY A 69 1.12 -6.02 6.94
CA GLY A 69 1.99 -7.20 7.07
C GLY A 69 1.58 -8.35 6.14
N GLN A 70 1.74 -9.58 6.62
CA GLN A 70 1.56 -10.80 5.81
C GLN A 70 0.17 -10.95 5.17
N GLN A 71 -0.88 -10.40 5.80
CA GLN A 71 -2.23 -10.48 5.25
C GLN A 71 -2.40 -9.59 4.01
N GLY A 72 -1.90 -8.36 4.08
CA GLY A 72 -1.92 -7.47 2.93
C GLY A 72 -1.01 -7.97 1.82
N LEU A 73 0.22 -8.41 2.15
CA LEU A 73 1.15 -8.94 1.15
C LEU A 73 0.51 -10.11 0.38
N ARG A 74 -0.11 -11.06 1.09
CA ARG A 74 -0.80 -12.19 0.44
C ARG A 74 -1.90 -11.73 -0.51
N ARG A 75 -2.70 -10.74 -0.11
CA ARG A 75 -3.78 -10.20 -0.94
C ARG A 75 -3.23 -9.48 -2.17
N ALA A 76 -2.24 -8.60 -1.99
CA ALA A 76 -1.58 -7.89 -3.06
C ALA A 76 -0.93 -8.88 -4.05
N SER A 77 -0.21 -9.90 -3.56
CA SER A 77 0.35 -10.97 -4.39
C SER A 77 -0.71 -11.70 -5.21
N TRP A 78 -1.85 -12.03 -4.59
CA TRP A 78 -2.94 -12.70 -5.30
C TRP A 78 -3.53 -11.83 -6.40
N TRP A 79 -3.78 -10.55 -6.13
CA TRP A 79 -4.26 -9.62 -7.15
C TRP A 79 -3.25 -9.39 -8.27
N LEU A 80 -1.97 -9.25 -7.95
CA LEU A 80 -0.92 -9.12 -8.96
C LEU A 80 -0.87 -10.33 -9.90
N GLN A 81 -0.93 -11.54 -9.34
CA GLN A 81 -1.01 -12.77 -10.14
C GLN A 81 -2.25 -12.81 -11.03
N LEU A 82 -3.38 -12.32 -10.53
CA LEU A 82 -4.62 -12.26 -11.30
C LEU A 82 -4.54 -11.22 -12.42
N MET A 83 -3.96 -10.05 -12.14
CA MET A 83 -3.80 -8.96 -13.10
C MET A 83 -2.92 -9.40 -14.28
N VAL A 84 -1.77 -10.02 -14.02
CA VAL A 84 -0.86 -10.47 -15.08
C VAL A 84 -1.50 -11.53 -15.97
N LYS A 85 -2.37 -12.38 -15.43
CA LYS A 85 -3.11 -13.38 -16.21
C LYS A 85 -4.26 -12.79 -17.02
N GLN A 86 -5.00 -11.84 -16.46
CA GLN A 86 -6.20 -11.27 -17.11
C GLN A 86 -5.85 -10.19 -18.13
N HIS A 87 -4.73 -9.48 -17.92
CA HIS A 87 -4.35 -8.30 -18.70
C HIS A 87 -2.98 -8.46 -19.37
N SER A 88 -2.57 -9.70 -19.69
CA SER A 88 -1.25 -9.99 -20.26
C SER A 88 -0.95 -9.18 -21.52
N ASP A 89 -1.92 -9.03 -22.43
CA ASP A 89 -1.82 -8.20 -23.64
C ASP A 89 -1.52 -6.72 -23.33
N SER A 90 -2.12 -6.17 -22.28
CA SER A 90 -1.89 -4.77 -21.88
C SER A 90 -0.56 -4.57 -21.14
N LEU A 91 0.08 -5.65 -20.73
CA LEU A 91 1.30 -5.66 -19.92
C LEU A 91 2.52 -6.14 -20.71
N GLU A 92 2.41 -6.42 -22.01
CA GLU A 92 3.51 -6.98 -22.83
C GLU A 92 4.81 -6.16 -22.76
N ALA A 93 4.69 -4.83 -22.68
CA ALA A 93 5.85 -3.94 -22.58
C ALA A 93 6.28 -3.63 -21.12
N VAL A 94 5.52 -4.09 -20.12
CA VAL A 94 5.76 -3.82 -18.69
C VAL A 94 6.65 -4.91 -18.13
N GLN A 95 7.74 -4.51 -17.46
CA GLN A 95 8.68 -5.45 -16.84
C GLN A 95 8.48 -5.50 -15.32
N TYR A 96 8.09 -4.38 -14.72
CA TYR A 96 7.85 -4.29 -13.28
C TYR A 96 6.53 -3.63 -12.98
N ILE A 97 5.99 -4.00 -11.84
CA ILE A 97 4.85 -3.36 -11.22
C ILE A 97 5.28 -2.84 -9.86
N TYR A 98 4.89 -1.61 -9.56
CA TYR A 98 5.13 -0.98 -8.27
C TYR A 98 3.81 -0.52 -7.66
N LEU A 99 3.49 -1.06 -6.48
CA LEU A 99 2.35 -0.62 -5.69
C LEU A 99 2.75 0.56 -4.81
N THR A 100 2.17 1.73 -5.09
CA THR A 100 2.61 3.01 -4.51
C THR A 100 2.29 3.16 -3.03
N ASP A 101 1.20 2.55 -2.58
CA ASP A 101 0.70 2.62 -1.21
C ASP A 101 1.40 1.64 -0.26
N SER A 102 1.80 0.48 -0.76
CA SER A 102 2.54 -0.52 0.03
C SER A 102 4.05 -0.52 -0.23
N HIS A 103 4.53 0.33 -1.14
CA HIS A 103 5.91 0.36 -1.65
C HIS A 103 6.40 -1.02 -2.13
N LEU A 104 5.52 -1.79 -2.77
CA LEU A 104 5.80 -3.17 -3.16
C LEU A 104 6.26 -3.24 -4.61
N TRP A 105 7.49 -3.70 -4.82
CA TRP A 105 8.02 -4.04 -6.13
C TRP A 105 7.67 -5.47 -6.52
N SER A 106 7.40 -5.67 -7.80
CA SER A 106 7.14 -6.99 -8.38
C SER A 106 7.65 -7.02 -9.83
N ARG A 107 8.26 -8.13 -10.23
CA ARG A 107 8.81 -8.34 -11.58
C ARG A 107 7.90 -9.29 -12.36
N ILE A 108 7.50 -8.88 -13.56
CA ILE A 108 6.82 -9.79 -14.50
C ILE A 108 7.86 -10.74 -15.09
N GLU A 109 7.57 -12.03 -14.99
CA GLU A 109 8.36 -13.09 -15.61
C GLU A 109 7.73 -13.54 -16.93
N GLN A 110 8.47 -14.33 -17.70
CA GLN A 110 7.92 -14.96 -18.91
C GLN A 110 6.73 -15.88 -18.59
N GLY A 111 5.72 -15.85 -19.46
CA GLY A 111 4.56 -16.74 -19.37
C GLY A 111 3.54 -16.35 -18.30
N GLU A 112 3.20 -15.06 -18.22
CA GLU A 112 2.13 -14.53 -17.36
C GLU A 112 2.35 -14.79 -15.86
N LYS A 113 3.62 -14.87 -15.46
CA LYS A 113 4.03 -15.05 -14.07
C LYS A 113 4.53 -13.74 -13.50
N ILE A 114 4.47 -13.62 -12.19
CA ILE A 114 4.98 -12.46 -11.48
C ILE A 114 5.70 -12.91 -10.20
N GLU A 115 6.93 -12.44 -10.04
CA GLU A 115 7.68 -12.52 -8.80
C GLU A 115 7.30 -11.29 -7.96
N VAL A 116 6.77 -11.52 -6.76
CA VAL A 116 6.29 -10.46 -5.87
C VAL A 116 7.29 -10.25 -4.75
N HIS A 117 7.48 -8.99 -4.33
CA HIS A 117 8.47 -8.60 -3.31
C HIS A 117 9.90 -8.76 -3.80
N THR A 118 10.17 -8.18 -4.97
CA THR A 118 11.51 -8.15 -5.57
C THR A 118 12.29 -6.92 -5.12
N SER A 119 13.58 -6.90 -5.45
CA SER A 119 14.34 -5.64 -5.48
C SER A 119 13.69 -4.63 -6.44
N PRO A 120 13.93 -3.33 -6.23
CA PRO A 120 13.56 -2.29 -7.20
C PRO A 120 14.08 -2.57 -8.60
N ALA A 121 13.40 -2.02 -9.61
CA ALA A 121 13.85 -2.08 -10.99
C ALA A 121 15.16 -1.32 -11.18
N ASP A 122 16.02 -1.84 -12.06
CA ASP A 122 17.22 -1.13 -12.50
C ASP A 122 16.85 -0.06 -13.54
N ASP A 123 17.78 0.84 -13.84
CA ASP A 123 17.56 1.90 -14.81
C ASP A 123 17.21 1.34 -16.21
N ALA A 124 16.30 2.03 -16.91
CA ALA A 124 15.74 1.72 -18.24
C ALA A 124 14.62 0.67 -18.31
N GLU A 125 14.26 0.00 -17.21
CA GLU A 125 13.15 -0.95 -17.20
C GLU A 125 11.77 -0.24 -17.22
N SER A 126 10.78 -0.89 -17.85
CA SER A 126 9.41 -0.35 -17.90
C SER A 126 8.66 -0.74 -16.64
N VAL A 127 8.16 0.27 -15.93
CA VAL A 127 7.47 0.10 -14.65
C VAL A 127 6.04 0.61 -14.78
N LEU A 128 5.08 -0.21 -14.36
CA LEU A 128 3.70 0.20 -14.13
C LEU A 128 3.54 0.59 -12.66
N LEU A 129 3.19 1.84 -12.42
CA LEU A 129 2.87 2.38 -11.10
C LEU A 129 1.36 2.35 -10.91
N LEU A 130 0.88 1.82 -9.79
CA LEU A 130 -0.55 1.86 -9.41
C LEU A 130 -0.71 1.69 -7.89
N SER A 131 -1.89 1.98 -7.35
CA SER A 131 -2.25 1.68 -5.96
C SER A 131 -2.92 0.31 -5.82
N GLU A 132 -3.06 -0.23 -4.60
CA GLU A 132 -3.86 -1.44 -4.35
C GLU A 132 -5.34 -1.25 -4.74
N ALA A 133 -5.88 -0.04 -4.61
CA ALA A 133 -7.25 0.27 -5.02
C ALA A 133 -7.41 0.19 -6.56
N ALA A 134 -6.44 0.71 -7.30
CA ALA A 134 -6.42 0.61 -8.75
C ALA A 134 -6.21 -0.84 -9.21
N LEU A 135 -5.28 -1.57 -8.57
CA LEU A 135 -5.05 -2.98 -8.81
C LEU A 135 -6.33 -3.79 -8.62
N PHE A 136 -7.01 -3.61 -7.48
CA PHE A 136 -8.29 -4.26 -7.20
C PHE A 136 -9.34 -3.95 -8.26
N ALA A 137 -9.45 -2.69 -8.70
CA ALA A 137 -10.41 -2.28 -9.72
C ALA A 137 -10.15 -2.96 -11.07
N LEU A 138 -8.87 -3.11 -11.46
CA LEU A 138 -8.46 -3.81 -12.68
C LEU A 138 -8.78 -5.30 -12.62
N VAL A 139 -8.46 -5.97 -11.51
CA VAL A 139 -8.67 -7.44 -11.39
C VAL A 139 -10.12 -7.84 -11.13
N SER A 140 -10.95 -6.86 -10.75
CA SER A 140 -12.38 -7.04 -10.53
C SER A 140 -13.23 -6.55 -11.70
N ASP A 141 -12.59 -6.24 -12.84
CA ASP A 141 -13.22 -5.70 -14.05
C ASP A 141 -14.11 -4.46 -13.79
N GLN A 142 -13.79 -3.65 -12.78
CA GLN A 142 -14.49 -2.39 -12.51
C GLN A 142 -14.09 -1.30 -13.51
N LEU A 143 -12.89 -1.39 -14.06
CA LEU A 143 -12.36 -0.55 -15.12
C LEU A 143 -11.27 -1.30 -15.89
N ASP A 144 -10.99 -0.86 -17.11
CA ASP A 144 -9.90 -1.39 -17.94
C ASP A 144 -8.59 -0.60 -17.75
N MET A 145 -7.48 -1.19 -18.23
CA MET A 145 -6.15 -0.56 -18.14
C MET A 145 -6.11 0.83 -18.78
N LYS A 146 -6.80 1.01 -19.91
CA LYS A 146 -6.87 2.29 -20.61
C LYS A 146 -7.52 3.38 -19.74
N THR A 147 -8.62 3.05 -19.07
CA THR A 147 -9.31 3.96 -18.16
C THR A 147 -8.46 4.24 -16.94
N ALA A 148 -7.75 3.25 -16.40
CA ALA A 148 -6.81 3.44 -15.29
C ALA A 148 -5.71 4.45 -15.63
N LEU A 149 -5.12 4.32 -16.81
CA LEU A 149 -4.10 5.24 -17.33
C LEU A 149 -4.66 6.66 -17.55
N ASN A 150 -5.87 6.77 -18.11
CA ASN A 150 -6.52 8.06 -18.35
C ASN A 150 -6.89 8.80 -17.04
N LEU A 151 -7.29 8.05 -16.02
CA LEU A 151 -7.57 8.61 -14.68
C LEU A 151 -6.29 8.95 -13.91
N GLY A 152 -5.12 8.52 -14.39
CA GLY A 152 -3.84 8.69 -13.70
C GLY A 152 -3.67 7.80 -12.47
N ILE A 153 -4.61 6.88 -12.21
CA ILE A 153 -4.53 5.90 -11.10
C ILE A 153 -3.59 4.74 -11.44
N ALA A 154 -3.19 4.63 -12.69
CA ALA A 154 -2.07 3.85 -13.17
C ALA A 154 -1.18 4.73 -14.06
N LYS A 155 0.13 4.49 -14.05
CA LYS A 155 1.09 5.23 -14.88
C LYS A 155 2.19 4.29 -15.37
N SER A 156 2.39 4.25 -16.69
CA SER A 156 3.58 3.60 -17.26
C SER A 156 4.74 4.59 -17.21
N SER A 157 5.86 4.18 -16.63
CA SER A 157 7.09 4.95 -16.55
C SER A 157 8.24 4.14 -17.15
N ARG A 158 9.22 4.84 -17.72
CA ARG A 158 10.54 4.27 -18.02
C ARG A 158 11.52 4.97 -17.11
N PHE A 159 12.19 4.21 -16.24
CA PHE A 159 13.10 4.80 -15.26
C PHE A 159 14.34 5.35 -15.98
N THR A 160 14.58 6.65 -15.88
CA THR A 160 15.86 7.29 -16.24
C THR A 160 16.27 8.12 -15.03
N LEU A 161 17.22 7.64 -14.25
CA LEU A 161 17.85 8.50 -13.25
C LEU A 161 18.60 9.61 -13.99
N ASN A 162 18.24 10.86 -13.73
CA ASN A 162 19.10 11.97 -14.10
C ASN A 162 20.36 11.85 -13.25
N GLU A 163 21.47 11.51 -13.88
CA GLU A 163 22.80 11.68 -13.30
C GLU A 163 22.99 13.17 -12.96
N ASN A 164 23.15 13.47 -11.68
CA ASN A 164 23.68 14.75 -11.20
C ASN A 164 25.17 14.58 -10.89
#